data_AF-A0A485PFW6-F1
#
_entry.id   AF-A0A485PFW6-F1
#
_cell.length_a   1.000
_cell.length_b   1.000
_cell.length_c   1.000
_cell.angle_alpha   90.00
_cell.angle_beta   90.00
_cell.angle_gamma   90.00
#
_symmetry.space_group_name_H-M   'P 1'
#
loop_
_entity.id
_entity.type
_entity.pdbx_description
1 polymer ?
#
loop_
_entity_poly.entity_id
_entity_poly.type
_entity_poly.pdbx_seq_one_letter_code
_entity_poly.pdbx_strand_id
1 'polypeptide(L)'
;ESVKGVDPKFWRDTHFAKKHKKGLKKRQTNNTKATSTCAEDIEAFVNPNGVKSKIPKGSSHQLNQLAYIAHPKLRKHACTHIAKGLRLCQPKAKSKAQTKAQAVVQALSTKGQGQGSS
;
A
#
# COMPACT_ATOMS: atom_id res chain seq x y z
N GLU A 1 -35.08 14.79 -26.22
CA GLU A 1 -36.42 14.17 -26.29
C GLU A 1 -37.49 15.24 -26.46
N SER A 2 -38.42 15.05 -27.40
CA SER A 2 -39.60 15.91 -27.54
C SER A 2 -40.76 15.27 -26.78
N VAL A 3 -41.50 16.06 -26.01
CA VAL A 3 -42.64 15.60 -25.19
C VAL A 3 -43.90 15.37 -26.06
N LYS A 4 -43.73 15.01 -27.34
CA LYS A 4 -44.83 14.77 -28.29
C LYS A 4 -45.52 13.46 -27.93
N GLY A 5 -46.83 13.52 -27.72
CA GLY A 5 -47.68 12.37 -27.38
C GLY A 5 -48.04 12.23 -25.91
N VAL A 6 -47.57 13.13 -25.04
CA VAL A 6 -48.01 13.17 -23.63
C VAL A 6 -49.38 13.83 -23.53
N ASP A 7 -50.23 13.30 -22.65
CA ASP A 7 -51.59 13.79 -22.39
C ASP A 7 -51.62 15.32 -22.23
N PRO A 8 -52.44 16.04 -23.02
CA PRO A 8 -52.57 17.48 -22.94
C PRO A 8 -52.83 18.00 -21.53
N LYS A 9 -53.58 17.26 -20.69
CA LYS A 9 -53.87 17.67 -19.31
C LYS A 9 -52.61 17.66 -18.43
N PHE A 10 -51.84 16.57 -18.49
CA PHE A 10 -50.54 16.47 -17.79
C PHE A 10 -49.56 17.57 -18.22
N TRP A 11 -49.54 17.90 -19.51
CA TRP A 11 -48.69 18.97 -20.02
C TRP A 11 -49.09 20.34 -19.45
N ARG A 12 -50.39 20.63 -19.36
CA ARG A 12 -50.93 21.88 -18.80
C ARG A 12 -50.57 22.02 -17.31
N ASP A 13 -50.77 20.96 -16.53
CA ASP A 13 -50.49 20.95 -15.09
C ASP A 13 -48.99 21.11 -14.81
N THR A 14 -48.15 20.38 -15.55
CA THR A 14 -46.68 20.50 -15.46
C THR A 14 -46.21 21.90 -15.86
N HIS A 15 -46.81 22.48 -16.91
CA HIS A 15 -46.49 23.84 -17.35
C HIS A 15 -46.85 24.85 -16.25
N PHE A 16 -48.02 24.74 -15.64
CA PHE A 16 -48.45 25.61 -14.54
C PHE A 16 -47.51 25.50 -13.34
N ALA A 17 -47.18 24.28 -12.89
CA ALA A 17 -46.24 24.03 -11.81
C ALA A 17 -44.85 24.65 -12.07
N LYS A 18 -44.35 24.60 -13.32
CA LYS A 18 -43.07 25.21 -13.70
C LYS A 18 -43.12 26.74 -13.75
N LYS A 19 -44.28 27.33 -14.06
CA LYS A 19 -44.48 28.79 -14.13
C LYS A 19 -44.52 29.43 -12.75
N HIS A 20 -45.11 28.78 -11.75
CA HIS A 20 -45.15 29.32 -10.39
C HIS A 20 -43.83 29.11 -9.65
N LYS A 21 -43.15 30.20 -9.29
CA LYS A 21 -41.91 30.17 -8.47
C LYS A 21 -42.16 30.27 -6.97
N LYS A 22 -43.38 29.95 -6.53
CA LYS A 22 -43.74 29.97 -5.11
C LYS A 22 -42.84 28.97 -4.35
N GLY A 23 -42.29 29.41 -3.23
CA GLY A 23 -41.43 28.57 -2.40
C GLY A 23 -39.96 28.50 -2.84
N LEU A 24 -39.52 29.29 -3.83
CA LEU A 24 -38.11 29.33 -4.26
C LEU A 24 -37.17 29.65 -3.09
N LYS A 25 -37.48 30.65 -2.26
CA LYS A 25 -36.68 31.00 -1.07
C LYS A 25 -36.57 29.83 -0.08
N LYS A 26 -37.67 29.12 0.18
CA LYS A 26 -37.69 27.92 1.04
C LYS A 26 -36.82 26.80 0.47
N ARG A 27 -36.84 26.63 -0.86
CA ARG A 27 -36.02 25.66 -1.60
C ARG A 27 -34.53 26.04 -1.68
N GLN A 28 -34.21 27.32 -1.58
CA GLN A 28 -32.82 27.76 -1.55
C GLN A 28 -32.24 27.48 -0.17
N THR A 29 -32.94 27.88 0.89
CA THR A 29 -32.49 27.67 2.27
C THR A 29 -32.30 26.20 2.62
N ASN A 30 -33.20 25.29 2.23
CA ASN A 30 -33.01 23.87 2.52
C ASN A 30 -31.85 23.25 1.70
N ASN A 31 -31.64 23.68 0.46
CA ASN A 31 -30.51 23.22 -0.35
C ASN A 31 -29.18 23.70 0.23
N THR A 32 -29.10 24.96 0.66
CA THR A 32 -27.93 25.47 1.37
C THR A 32 -27.64 24.67 2.64
N LYS A 33 -28.67 24.38 3.45
CA LYS A 33 -28.52 23.54 4.65
C LYS A 33 -28.05 22.11 4.33
N ALA A 34 -28.61 21.49 3.31
CA ALA A 34 -28.18 20.15 2.89
C ALA A 34 -26.72 20.15 2.42
N THR A 35 -26.31 21.16 1.65
CA THR A 35 -24.93 21.30 1.17
C THR A 35 -23.96 21.54 2.33
N SER A 36 -24.33 22.37 3.32
CA SER A 36 -23.48 22.61 4.49
C SER A 36 -23.34 21.35 5.35
N THR A 37 -24.41 20.60 5.60
CA THR A 37 -24.34 19.32 6.31
C THR A 37 -23.45 18.31 5.58
N CYS A 38 -23.59 18.18 4.25
CA CYS A 38 -22.71 17.30 3.48
C CYS A 38 -21.25 17.75 3.53
N ALA A 39 -20.96 19.06 3.53
CA ALA A 39 -19.59 19.57 3.64
C ALA A 39 -18.98 19.24 5.02
N GLU A 40 -19.74 19.42 6.10
CA GLU A 40 -19.32 19.07 7.47
C GLU A 40 -19.05 17.56 7.61
N ASP A 41 -19.92 16.71 7.08
CA ASP A 41 -19.74 15.25 7.09
C ASP A 41 -18.49 14.81 6.30
N ILE A 42 -18.24 15.45 5.15
CA ILE A 42 -17.05 15.19 4.33
C ILE A 42 -15.79 15.65 5.07
N GLU A 43 -15.81 16.82 5.72
CA GLU A 43 -14.67 17.30 6.51
C GLU A 43 -14.34 16.35 7.68
N ALA A 44 -15.37 15.86 8.36
CA ALA A 44 -15.23 14.85 9.42
C ALA A 44 -14.69 13.51 8.89
N PHE A 45 -15.02 13.14 7.65
CA PHE A 45 -14.48 11.94 7.00
C PHE A 45 -13.04 12.10 6.50
N VAL A 46 -12.70 13.26 5.92
CA VAL A 46 -11.36 13.57 5.39
C VAL A 46 -10.35 13.67 6.52
N ASN A 47 -10.77 14.23 7.66
CA ASN A 47 -9.99 14.29 8.88
C ASN A 47 -10.69 13.49 9.99
N PRO A 48 -10.64 12.15 9.96
CA PRO A 48 -11.16 11.32 11.03
C PRO A 48 -10.16 11.35 12.20
N ASN A 49 -9.86 12.54 12.69
CA ASN A 49 -8.90 12.81 13.74
C ASN A 49 -9.48 12.30 15.07
N GLY A 50 -9.33 11.00 15.31
CA GLY A 50 -9.57 10.40 16.64
C GLY A 50 -10.57 9.25 16.70
N VAL A 51 -11.32 8.97 15.62
CA VAL A 51 -12.18 7.77 15.60
C VAL A 51 -11.28 6.57 15.33
N LYS A 52 -10.78 5.95 16.41
CA LYS A 52 -10.05 4.67 16.34
C LYS A 52 -10.86 3.69 15.50
N SER A 53 -10.42 3.45 14.27
CA SER A 53 -11.00 2.41 13.43
C SER A 53 -10.81 1.08 14.16
N LYS A 54 -11.91 0.51 14.66
CA LYS A 54 -11.95 -0.76 15.39
C LYS A 54 -11.81 -1.96 14.45
N ILE A 55 -11.14 -1.79 13.31
CA ILE A 55 -10.95 -2.88 12.35
C ILE A 55 -9.79 -3.74 12.88
N PRO A 56 -10.06 -5.00 13.28
CA PRO A 56 -8.99 -5.90 13.65
C PRO A 56 -8.13 -6.14 12.40
N LYS A 57 -6.83 -5.87 12.51
CA LYS A 57 -5.86 -6.16 11.45
C LYS A 57 -5.75 -7.68 11.33
N GLY A 58 -6.54 -8.27 10.43
CA GLY A 58 -6.61 -9.71 10.20
C GLY A 58 -5.52 -10.26 9.28
N SER A 59 -5.44 -11.59 9.20
CA SER A 59 -4.56 -12.38 8.31
C SER A 59 -4.75 -12.12 6.82
N SER A 60 -5.72 -11.30 6.44
CA SER A 60 -5.93 -10.83 5.06
C SER A 60 -4.67 -10.19 4.48
N HIS A 61 -3.83 -9.55 5.30
CA HIS A 61 -2.58 -8.95 4.82
C HIS A 61 -1.63 -9.99 4.19
N GLN A 62 -1.51 -11.19 4.78
CA GLN A 62 -0.64 -12.25 4.25
C GLN A 62 -1.20 -12.83 2.94
N LEU A 63 -2.50 -13.09 2.88
CA LEU A 63 -3.15 -13.61 1.67
C LEU A 63 -3.12 -12.57 0.54
N ASN A 64 -3.33 -11.29 0.84
CA ASN A 64 -3.21 -10.19 -0.11
C ASN A 64 -1.78 -10.06 -0.64
N GLN A 65 -0.77 -10.25 0.21
CA GLN A 65 0.63 -10.25 -0.20
C GLN A 65 0.94 -11.40 -1.17
N LEU A 66 0.45 -12.61 -0.87
CA LEU A 66 0.61 -13.77 -1.76
C LEU A 66 -0.12 -13.55 -3.10
N ALA A 67 -1.34 -13.03 -3.08
CA ALA A 67 -2.09 -12.69 -4.28
C ALA A 67 -1.36 -11.66 -5.15
N TYR A 68 -0.78 -10.62 -4.53
CA TYR A 68 0.01 -9.61 -5.22
C TYR A 68 1.28 -10.18 -5.89
N ILE A 69 1.96 -11.13 -5.21
CA ILE A 69 3.13 -11.83 -5.75
C ILE A 69 2.75 -12.81 -6.87
N ALA A 70 1.60 -13.47 -6.79
CA ALA A 70 1.11 -14.35 -7.85
C ALA A 70 0.63 -13.54 -9.09
N HIS A 71 0.21 -12.29 -8.90
CA HIS A 71 -0.45 -11.50 -9.95
C HIS A 71 0.51 -11.14 -11.11
N PRO A 72 0.22 -11.56 -12.35
CA PRO A 72 1.17 -11.51 -13.46
C PRO A 72 1.61 -10.09 -13.86
N LYS A 73 0.75 -9.07 -13.67
CA LYS A 73 1.09 -7.67 -14.01
C LYS A 73 1.86 -6.94 -12.90
N LEU A 74 1.64 -7.31 -11.64
CA LEU A 74 2.11 -6.57 -10.47
C LEU A 74 3.36 -7.19 -9.83
N ARG A 75 3.62 -8.49 -10.08
CA ARG A 75 4.67 -9.26 -9.42
C ARG A 75 6.12 -8.87 -9.76
N LYS A 76 6.37 -8.06 -10.78
CA LYS A 76 7.72 -7.82 -11.36
C LYS A 76 8.75 -7.40 -10.30
N HIS A 77 8.41 -6.40 -9.49
CA HIS A 77 9.31 -5.89 -8.45
C HIS A 77 9.43 -6.84 -7.26
N ALA A 78 8.34 -7.48 -6.86
CA ALA A 78 8.34 -8.43 -5.75
C ALA A 78 9.20 -9.67 -6.07
N CYS A 79 9.01 -10.29 -7.24
CA CYS A 79 9.78 -11.46 -7.66
C CYS A 79 11.27 -11.14 -7.85
N THR A 80 11.60 -9.98 -8.42
CA THR A 80 13.01 -9.59 -8.60
C THR A 80 13.71 -9.34 -7.27
N HIS A 81 13.04 -8.75 -6.28
CA HIS A 81 13.58 -8.58 -4.93
C HIS A 81 13.78 -9.93 -4.23
N ILE A 82 12.80 -10.84 -4.29
CA ILE A 82 12.92 -12.20 -3.74
C ILE A 82 14.08 -12.94 -4.40
N ALA A 83 14.17 -12.93 -5.73
CA ALA A 83 15.25 -13.58 -6.47
C ALA A 83 16.63 -12.99 -6.14
N LYS A 84 16.73 -11.67 -5.95
CA LYS A 84 17.96 -11.00 -5.49
C LYS A 84 18.33 -11.44 -4.08
N GLY A 85 17.38 -11.47 -3.14
CA GLY A 85 17.62 -11.95 -1.77
C GLY A 85 18.08 -13.41 -1.73
N LEU A 86 17.49 -14.26 -2.57
CA LEU A 86 17.91 -15.66 -2.69
C LEU A 86 19.33 -15.79 -3.27
N ARG A 87 19.69 -14.97 -4.26
CA ARG A 87 21.05 -14.96 -4.85
C ARG A 87 22.09 -14.29 -3.94
N LEU A 88 21.68 -13.29 -3.17
CA LEU A 88 22.52 -12.52 -2.26
C LEU A 88 22.66 -13.19 -0.90
N CYS A 89 21.98 -14.32 -0.65
CA CYS A 89 22.22 -15.18 0.49
C CYS A 89 23.61 -15.82 0.36
N GLN A 90 24.64 -15.00 0.54
CA GLN A 90 26.00 -15.48 0.77
C GLN A 90 26.01 -16.07 2.17
N PRO A 91 26.35 -17.37 2.33
CA PRO A 91 26.70 -17.88 3.64
C PRO A 91 27.91 -17.06 4.10
N LYS A 92 27.73 -16.25 5.14
CA LYS A 92 28.85 -15.66 5.88
C LYS A 92 29.68 -16.84 6.37
N ALA A 93 30.76 -17.16 5.66
CA ALA A 93 31.62 -18.28 5.95
C ALA A 93 32.06 -18.18 7.41
N LYS A 94 31.59 -19.13 8.22
CA LYS A 94 32.16 -19.40 9.53
C LYS A 94 33.48 -20.11 9.25
N SER A 95 34.60 -19.38 9.15
CA SER A 95 35.91 -20.01 9.34
C SER A 95 36.06 -20.36 10.82
N LYS A 96 35.55 -21.55 11.15
CA LYS A 96 35.78 -22.21 12.42
C LYS A 96 37.24 -22.66 12.44
N ALA A 97 38.00 -22.21 13.44
CA ALA A 97 39.15 -22.91 14.00
C ALA A 97 40.14 -23.57 13.00
N GLN A 98 41.02 -22.78 12.37
CA GLN A 98 42.24 -23.30 11.76
C GLN A 98 43.41 -22.31 11.96
N THR A 99 43.69 -21.96 13.21
CA THR A 99 44.91 -21.19 13.56
C THR A 99 45.56 -21.72 14.84
N LYS A 100 45.42 -23.03 15.12
CA LYS A 100 46.12 -23.67 16.25
C LYS A 100 46.98 -24.89 15.92
N ALA A 101 47.01 -25.38 14.69
CA ALA A 101 47.87 -26.51 14.31
C ALA A 101 49.08 -26.11 13.44
N GLN A 102 49.08 -24.93 12.81
CA GLN A 102 50.18 -24.51 11.93
C GLN A 102 51.33 -23.81 12.69
N ALA A 103 51.13 -23.47 13.97
CA ALA A 103 52.16 -22.88 14.83
C ALA A 103 53.17 -23.91 15.38
N VAL A 104 52.87 -25.21 15.35
CA VAL A 104 53.80 -26.25 15.85
C VAL A 104 54.75 -26.75 14.76
N VAL A 105 54.37 -26.67 13.49
CA VAL A 105 55.24 -27.14 12.39
C VAL A 105 56.30 -26.10 12.00
N GLN A 106 56.06 -24.80 12.22
CA GLN A 106 57.08 -23.77 11.99
C GLN A 106 58.09 -23.61 13.15
N ALA A 107 57.83 -24.18 14.32
CA ALA A 107 58.72 -24.09 15.47
C ALA A 107 59.84 -25.16 15.50
N LEU A 108 59.82 -26.15 14.59
CA LEU A 108 60.83 -27.23 14.54
C LEU A 108 61.81 -27.12 13.37
N SER A 109 61.72 -26.10 12.51
CA SER A 109 62.56 -25.99 11.31
C SER A 109 63.71 -24.97 11.38
N THR A 110 64.07 -24.43 12.54
CA THR A 110 65.20 -23.47 12.68
C THR A 110 66.25 -23.87 13.73
N LYS A 111 66.55 -25.17 13.87
CA LYS A 111 67.80 -25.61 14.54
C LYS A 111 68.49 -26.73 13.76
N GLY A 112 69.71 -26.43 13.32
CA GLY A 112 70.61 -27.28 12.53
C GLY A 112 70.63 -26.78 11.09
N GLN A 113 71.70 -26.26 10.50
CA GLN A 113 73.14 -26.51 10.60
C GLN A 113 73.83 -25.15 10.28
N GLY A 114 74.99 -24.74 10.83
CA GLY A 114 76.21 -25.51 10.96
C GLY A 114 77.12 -25.29 9.73
N GLN A 115 78.01 -24.29 9.84
CA GLN A 115 79.36 -24.20 9.22
C GLN A 115 79.54 -23.91 7.72
N GLY A 116 80.42 -22.93 7.43
CA GLY A 116 81.57 -23.14 6.54
C GLY A 116 81.62 -22.35 5.22
N SER A 117 82.81 -21.80 4.95
CA SER A 117 83.36 -21.28 3.66
C SER A 117 83.03 -19.80 3.40
N SER A 118 83.99 -18.88 3.16
CA SER A 118 85.33 -18.98 2.58
C SER A 118 86.26 -17.90 3.12
#